data_AF-A0A964NLW2-F1
#
_entry.id   AF-A0A964NLW2-F1
#
_cell.length_a   1.000
_cell.length_b   1.000
_cell.length_c   1.000
_cell.angle_alpha   90.00
_cell.angle_beta   90.00
_cell.angle_gamma   90.00
#
_symmetry.space_group_name_H-M   'P 1'
#
loop_
_entity.id
_entity.type
_entity.pdbx_description
1 polymer ?
#
loop_
_entity_poly.entity_id
_entity_poly.type
_entity_poly.pdbx_seq_one_letter_code
_entity_poly.pdbx_strand_id
1 'polypeptide(L)'
;MTHSIPGRAFIFCRATDSFADLTQLKGKRIAVGPESSGTNLVVTKILRTNGITPQNATFLPLAGRAAVDALDEGKADVLVLGSVLEAPLIQNMLRDPGVRLISLPRVKALTRKFPFLTRLELPSGVIDFEKNIPGTDVTLIGTTSSILVRGDVHPGIIGLLARALVEVNSEPGVFQQFGEFPTQTDPEYPMAESAHDFYKNGPSLLQRYLPFWVTSYVRKILAVLVTVIAIAVPVFSYAPKVYLLVLRRHILKLYRELRVVESGLQPGLSAAQLAGYQDDLDKVDRASSVLPMRHSDLFFSLRAHIDLTRTRLRVLLDAAPGQRA
;
A
#
# COMPACT_ATOMS: atom_id res chain seq x y z
N MET A 1 -2.13 -7.92 -10.48
CA MET A 1 -2.20 -7.70 -11.93
C MET A 1 -3.52 -7.05 -12.24
N THR A 2 -3.63 -6.44 -13.41
CA THR A 2 -4.92 -5.95 -13.88
C THR A 2 -5.06 -6.15 -15.37
N HIS A 3 -6.28 -6.48 -15.80
CA HIS A 3 -6.58 -6.82 -17.19
C HIS A 3 -7.09 -5.61 -17.96
N SER A 4 -6.61 -5.43 -19.19
CA SER A 4 -7.26 -4.60 -20.21
C SER A 4 -7.59 -5.48 -21.43
N ILE A 5 -8.46 -5.03 -22.34
CA ILE A 5 -8.66 -5.66 -23.65
C ILE A 5 -7.82 -4.92 -24.71
N PRO A 6 -6.58 -5.31 -24.98
CA PRO A 6 -5.83 -4.70 -26.09
C PRO A 6 -6.00 -5.46 -27.42
N GLY A 7 -6.42 -6.73 -27.40
CA GLY A 7 -6.46 -7.57 -28.61
C GLY A 7 -7.86 -8.04 -28.96
N ARG A 8 -8.41 -7.60 -30.10
CA ARG A 8 -9.66 -8.13 -30.69
C ARG A 8 -9.29 -8.89 -31.96
N ALA A 9 -9.79 -10.12 -32.11
CA ALA A 9 -9.57 -10.88 -33.33
C ALA A 9 -10.77 -10.73 -34.27
N PHE A 10 -10.57 -9.99 -35.35
CA PHE A 10 -11.55 -9.88 -36.44
C PHE A 10 -11.25 -10.96 -37.47
N ILE A 11 -12.24 -11.78 -37.77
CA ILE A 11 -12.13 -12.87 -38.75
C ILE A 11 -13.01 -12.52 -39.93
N PHE A 12 -12.39 -12.29 -41.09
CA PHE A 12 -13.10 -11.92 -42.31
C PHE A 12 -13.03 -13.03 -43.35
N CYS A 13 -14.09 -13.16 -44.13
CA CYS A 13 -14.12 -13.91 -45.39
C CYS A 13 -14.75 -13.05 -46.49
N ARG A 14 -14.67 -13.50 -47.74
CA ARG A 14 -15.41 -12.86 -48.83
C ARG A 14 -16.91 -12.95 -48.58
N ALA A 15 -17.67 -11.97 -49.06
CA ALA A 15 -19.13 -11.91 -48.91
C ALA A 15 -19.85 -13.08 -49.61
N THR A 16 -19.24 -13.64 -50.65
CA THR A 16 -19.73 -14.84 -51.37
C THR A 16 -19.59 -16.12 -50.55
N ASP A 17 -18.70 -16.13 -49.55
CA ASP A 17 -18.47 -17.26 -48.67
C ASP A 17 -19.32 -17.11 -47.39
N SER A 18 -19.74 -18.22 -46.79
CA SER A 18 -20.46 -18.23 -45.52
C SER A 18 -19.96 -19.36 -44.63
N PHE A 19 -19.47 -18.99 -43.45
CA PHE A 19 -18.99 -19.92 -42.45
C PHE A 19 -19.79 -19.72 -41.16
N ALA A 20 -20.57 -20.72 -40.80
CA ALA A 20 -21.37 -20.71 -39.57
C ALA A 20 -20.56 -21.15 -38.34
N ASP A 21 -19.46 -21.89 -38.56
CA ASP A 21 -18.62 -22.42 -37.49
C ASP A 21 -17.18 -22.56 -37.97
N LEU A 22 -16.21 -22.40 -37.06
CA LEU A 22 -14.79 -22.54 -37.39
C LEU A 22 -14.45 -23.89 -38.00
N THR A 23 -15.13 -24.98 -37.63
CA THR A 23 -14.89 -26.33 -38.19
C THR A 23 -15.03 -26.41 -39.72
N GLN A 24 -15.76 -25.48 -40.34
CA GLN A 24 -15.93 -25.37 -41.79
C GLN A 24 -14.71 -24.79 -42.52
N LEU A 25 -13.69 -24.33 -41.78
CA LEU A 25 -12.45 -23.84 -42.37
C LEU A 25 -11.47 -24.97 -42.76
N LYS A 26 -11.86 -26.24 -42.60
CA LYS A 26 -11.11 -27.37 -43.17
C LYS A 26 -11.06 -27.24 -44.69
N GLY A 27 -9.87 -27.45 -45.24
CA GLY A 27 -9.54 -27.32 -46.66
C GLY A 27 -9.35 -25.88 -47.12
N LYS A 28 -9.50 -24.88 -46.25
CA LYS A 28 -9.40 -23.46 -46.60
C LYS A 28 -7.99 -22.92 -46.42
N ARG A 29 -7.72 -21.81 -47.11
CA ARG A 29 -6.49 -21.01 -46.97
C ARG A 29 -6.76 -19.88 -46.00
N ILE A 30 -6.08 -19.90 -44.86
CA ILE A 30 -6.36 -19.01 -43.73
C ILE A 30 -5.12 -18.14 -43.50
N ALA A 31 -5.25 -16.83 -43.70
CA ALA A 31 -4.23 -15.87 -43.31
C ALA A 31 -4.26 -15.68 -41.78
N VAL A 32 -3.30 -16.29 -41.10
CA VAL A 32 -3.21 -16.35 -39.63
C VAL A 32 -2.17 -15.37 -39.05
N GLY A 33 -1.49 -14.61 -39.90
CA GLY A 33 -0.40 -13.72 -39.52
C GLY A 33 0.97 -14.41 -39.42
N PRO A 34 2.07 -13.64 -39.33
CA PRO A 34 3.42 -14.17 -39.15
C PRO A 34 3.51 -15.11 -37.95
N GLU A 35 4.37 -16.12 -38.04
CA GLU A 35 4.55 -17.13 -36.97
C GLU A 35 4.97 -16.51 -35.63
N SER A 36 5.70 -15.40 -35.66
CA SER A 36 6.13 -14.65 -34.47
C SER A 36 5.02 -13.79 -33.84
N SER A 37 3.84 -13.69 -34.45
CA SER A 37 2.76 -12.83 -33.96
C SER A 37 1.93 -13.49 -32.86
N GLY A 38 1.54 -12.71 -31.84
CA GLY A 38 0.63 -13.17 -30.79
C GLY A 38 -0.73 -13.64 -31.32
N THR A 39 -1.22 -12.99 -32.38
CA THR A 39 -2.44 -13.41 -33.09
C THR A 39 -2.30 -14.82 -33.65
N ASN A 40 -1.20 -15.14 -34.34
CA ASN A 40 -0.97 -16.48 -34.87
C ASN A 40 -0.97 -17.54 -33.75
N LEU A 41 -0.26 -17.28 -32.65
CA LEU A 41 -0.20 -18.20 -31.50
C LEU A 41 -1.59 -18.55 -30.95
N VAL A 42 -2.44 -17.54 -30.76
CA VAL A 42 -3.80 -17.70 -30.23
C VAL A 42 -4.71 -18.38 -31.27
N VAL A 43 -4.73 -17.87 -32.50
CA VAL A 43 -5.60 -18.36 -33.58
C VAL A 43 -5.29 -19.82 -33.90
N THR A 44 -4.02 -20.18 -34.04
CA THR A 44 -3.61 -21.56 -34.34
C THR A 44 -4.01 -22.54 -33.23
N LYS A 45 -3.98 -22.10 -31.96
CA LYS A 45 -4.45 -22.91 -30.81
C LYS A 45 -5.98 -23.12 -30.82
N ILE A 46 -6.73 -22.08 -31.20
CA ILE A 46 -8.18 -22.15 -31.38
C ILE A 46 -8.55 -23.05 -32.57
N LEU A 47 -7.91 -22.86 -33.72
CA LEU A 47 -8.12 -23.68 -34.92
C LEU A 47 -7.86 -25.17 -34.63
N ARG A 48 -6.73 -25.49 -33.98
CA ARG A 48 -6.39 -26.86 -33.58
C ARG A 48 -7.43 -27.49 -32.66
N THR A 49 -7.99 -26.71 -31.73
CA THR A 49 -9.09 -27.18 -30.85
C THR A 49 -10.36 -27.53 -31.63
N ASN A 50 -10.59 -26.88 -32.78
CA ASN A 50 -11.68 -27.18 -33.69
C ASN A 50 -11.30 -28.23 -34.75
N GLY A 51 -10.17 -28.94 -34.56
CA GLY A 51 -9.71 -29.98 -35.47
C GLY A 51 -9.16 -29.46 -36.79
N ILE A 52 -8.74 -28.20 -36.85
CA ILE A 52 -8.12 -27.58 -38.03
C ILE A 52 -6.62 -27.49 -37.79
N THR A 53 -5.87 -28.12 -38.66
CA THR A 53 -4.42 -28.29 -38.55
C THR A 53 -3.76 -28.04 -39.90
N PRO A 54 -2.44 -27.84 -39.96
CA PRO A 54 -1.72 -27.70 -41.22
C PRO A 54 -1.87 -28.91 -42.17
N GLN A 55 -2.32 -30.06 -41.67
CA GLN A 55 -2.57 -31.26 -42.49
C GLN A 55 -3.90 -31.18 -43.24
N ASN A 56 -4.85 -30.37 -42.79
CA ASN A 56 -6.19 -30.28 -43.37
C ASN A 56 -6.63 -28.86 -43.72
N ALA A 57 -5.77 -27.85 -43.57
CA ALA A 57 -5.97 -26.47 -43.99
C ALA A 57 -4.61 -25.82 -44.29
N THR A 58 -4.60 -24.78 -45.12
CA THR A 58 -3.38 -24.04 -45.46
C THR A 58 -3.29 -22.79 -44.60
N PHE A 59 -2.25 -22.66 -43.78
CA PHE A 59 -2.02 -21.46 -42.99
C PHE A 59 -1.05 -20.54 -43.72
N LEU A 60 -1.50 -19.32 -44.01
CA LEU A 60 -0.71 -18.30 -44.70
C LEU A 60 -0.15 -17.33 -43.66
N PRO A 61 1.18 -17.09 -43.63
CA PRO A 61 1.81 -16.16 -42.69
C PRO A 61 1.66 -14.69 -43.12
N LEU A 62 0.46 -14.32 -43.59
CA LEU A 62 0.13 -12.99 -44.09
C LEU A 62 -0.62 -12.19 -43.03
N ALA A 63 -0.31 -10.90 -42.91
CA ALA A 63 -0.98 -9.96 -42.01
C ALA A 63 -1.22 -8.60 -42.68
N GLY A 64 -2.05 -7.78 -42.05
CA GLY A 64 -2.31 -6.41 -42.49
C GLY A 64 -2.79 -6.36 -43.92
N ARG A 65 -2.24 -5.43 -44.72
CA ARG A 65 -2.66 -5.22 -46.10
C ARG A 65 -2.43 -6.43 -46.99
N ALA A 66 -1.31 -7.14 -46.83
CA ALA A 66 -1.01 -8.33 -47.63
C ALA A 66 -2.02 -9.47 -47.41
N ALA A 67 -2.61 -9.58 -46.20
CA ALA A 67 -3.68 -10.54 -45.95
C ALA A 67 -4.99 -10.14 -46.64
N VAL A 68 -5.28 -8.83 -46.68
CA VAL A 68 -6.47 -8.28 -47.38
C VAL A 68 -6.33 -8.50 -48.88
N ASP A 69 -5.21 -8.09 -49.47
CA ASP A 69 -4.97 -8.28 -50.92
C ASP A 69 -5.07 -9.78 -51.30
N ALA A 70 -4.55 -10.68 -50.46
CA ALA A 70 -4.70 -12.12 -50.68
C ALA A 70 -6.15 -12.61 -50.61
N LEU A 71 -6.99 -12.03 -49.76
CA LEU A 71 -8.42 -12.38 -49.68
C LEU A 71 -9.16 -11.90 -50.93
N ASP A 72 -8.88 -10.67 -51.36
CA ASP A 72 -9.47 -10.02 -52.54
C ASP A 72 -9.09 -10.75 -53.83
N GLU A 73 -7.82 -11.13 -53.98
CA GLU A 73 -7.31 -11.90 -55.12
C GLU A 73 -7.73 -13.39 -55.11
N GLY A 74 -8.47 -13.82 -54.09
CA GLY A 74 -8.85 -15.22 -53.96
C GLY A 74 -7.67 -16.16 -53.65
N LYS A 75 -6.56 -15.65 -53.12
CA LYS A 75 -5.39 -16.42 -52.64
C LYS A 75 -5.55 -16.90 -51.19
N ALA A 76 -6.36 -16.20 -50.39
CA ALA A 76 -6.82 -16.60 -49.06
C ALA A 76 -8.36 -16.72 -49.08
N ASP A 77 -8.92 -17.61 -48.27
CA ASP A 77 -10.38 -17.75 -48.10
C ASP A 77 -10.89 -17.05 -46.83
N VAL A 78 -10.02 -16.99 -45.81
CA VAL A 78 -10.27 -16.33 -44.54
C VAL A 78 -9.00 -15.60 -44.11
N LEU A 79 -9.16 -14.44 -43.48
CA LEU A 79 -8.07 -13.76 -42.80
C LEU A 79 -8.44 -13.45 -41.35
N VAL A 80 -7.43 -13.42 -40.49
CA VAL A 80 -7.58 -13.05 -39.09
C VAL A 80 -6.70 -11.85 -38.77
N LEU A 81 -7.30 -10.78 -38.25
CA LEU A 81 -6.62 -9.56 -37.84
C LEU A 81 -6.77 -9.36 -36.34
N GLY A 82 -5.65 -9.36 -35.63
CA GLY A 82 -5.57 -8.83 -34.27
C GLY A 82 -5.47 -7.31 -34.33
N SER A 83 -6.52 -6.57 -33.93
CA SER A 83 -6.51 -5.11 -33.97
C SER A 83 -7.55 -4.49 -33.03
N VAL A 84 -7.66 -3.16 -33.08
CA VAL A 84 -8.73 -2.38 -32.43
C VAL A 84 -9.81 -2.03 -33.46
N LEU A 85 -10.99 -1.64 -32.99
CA LEU A 85 -12.13 -1.40 -33.89
C LEU A 85 -11.89 -0.15 -34.74
N GLU A 86 -11.29 0.85 -34.12
CA GLU A 86 -11.02 2.19 -34.61
C GLU A 86 -9.90 2.20 -35.67
N ALA A 87 -9.17 1.10 -35.82
CA ALA A 87 -8.08 0.99 -36.78
C ALA A 87 -8.62 1.20 -38.22
N PRO A 88 -8.00 2.07 -39.03
CA PRO A 88 -8.48 2.38 -40.38
C PRO A 88 -8.67 1.15 -41.27
N LEU A 89 -7.79 0.15 -41.16
CA LEU A 89 -7.90 -1.10 -41.90
C LEU A 89 -9.19 -1.86 -41.53
N ILE A 90 -9.50 -1.97 -40.23
CA ILE A 90 -10.71 -2.64 -39.75
C ILE A 90 -11.95 -1.85 -40.16
N GLN A 91 -11.94 -0.52 -39.98
CA GLN A 91 -13.06 0.35 -40.39
C GLN A 91 -13.36 0.27 -41.88
N ASN A 92 -12.33 0.16 -42.73
CA ASN A 92 -12.50 -0.02 -44.16
C ASN A 92 -13.08 -1.40 -44.49
N MET A 93 -12.53 -2.47 -43.89
CA MET A 93 -13.05 -3.83 -44.11
C MET A 93 -14.49 -4.01 -43.63
N LEU A 94 -14.88 -3.41 -42.51
CA LEU A 94 -16.25 -3.47 -42.01
C LEU A 94 -17.27 -2.78 -42.94
N ARG A 95 -16.82 -1.82 -43.75
CA ARG A 95 -17.65 -1.06 -44.70
C ARG A 95 -17.56 -1.60 -46.12
N ASP A 96 -16.68 -2.54 -46.38
CA ASP A 96 -16.51 -3.15 -47.70
C ASP A 96 -17.57 -4.24 -47.91
N PRO A 97 -18.49 -4.08 -48.88
CA PRO A 97 -19.52 -5.08 -49.17
C PRO A 97 -18.96 -6.39 -49.76
N GLY A 98 -17.69 -6.40 -50.20
CA GLY A 98 -17.01 -7.58 -50.73
C GLY A 98 -16.54 -8.57 -49.65
N VAL A 99 -16.56 -8.18 -48.38
CA VAL A 99 -16.15 -9.02 -47.25
C VAL A 99 -17.22 -9.03 -46.16
N ARG A 100 -17.12 -10.02 -45.26
CA ARG A 100 -17.99 -10.13 -44.10
C ARG A 100 -17.24 -10.70 -42.90
N LEU A 101 -17.69 -10.35 -41.70
CA LEU A 101 -17.20 -10.97 -40.47
C LEU A 101 -17.80 -12.36 -40.27
N ILE A 102 -16.96 -13.28 -39.80
CA ILE A 102 -17.38 -14.61 -39.31
C ILE A 102 -17.78 -14.48 -37.85
N SER A 103 -19.04 -14.79 -37.53
CA SER A 103 -19.53 -14.86 -36.15
C SER A 103 -19.16 -16.20 -35.51
N LEU A 104 -18.74 -16.18 -34.25
CA LEU A 104 -18.26 -17.36 -33.52
C LEU A 104 -19.31 -17.86 -32.51
N PRO A 105 -20.12 -18.89 -32.83
CA PRO A 105 -21.23 -19.32 -31.96
C PRO A 105 -20.75 -19.97 -30.65
N ARG A 106 -19.56 -20.60 -30.64
CA ARG A 106 -19.04 -21.38 -29.52
C ARG A 106 -18.02 -20.63 -28.66
N VAL A 107 -17.97 -19.30 -28.71
CA VAL A 107 -16.98 -18.53 -27.93
C VAL A 107 -17.07 -18.81 -26.44
N LYS A 108 -18.29 -18.99 -25.89
CA LYS A 108 -18.47 -19.37 -24.47
C LYS A 108 -17.74 -20.67 -24.10
N ALA A 109 -17.65 -21.64 -25.00
CA ALA A 109 -16.88 -22.87 -24.75
C ALA A 109 -15.37 -22.61 -24.84
N LEU A 110 -14.94 -21.74 -25.78
CA LEU A 110 -13.54 -21.34 -25.90
C LEU A 110 -13.04 -20.58 -24.67
N THR A 111 -13.82 -19.66 -24.11
CA THR A 111 -13.42 -18.89 -22.91
C THR A 111 -13.31 -19.78 -21.66
N ARG A 112 -14.08 -20.89 -21.59
CA ARG A 112 -13.92 -21.88 -20.52
C ARG A 112 -12.66 -22.73 -20.67
N LYS A 113 -12.24 -22.99 -21.91
CA LYS A 113 -11.02 -23.78 -22.20
C LYS A 113 -9.75 -22.92 -22.17
N PHE A 114 -9.86 -21.65 -22.53
CA PHE A 114 -8.78 -20.69 -22.63
C PHE A 114 -9.14 -19.45 -21.79
N PRO A 115 -8.74 -19.43 -20.50
CA PRO A 115 -9.18 -18.39 -19.58
C PRO A 115 -8.71 -16.96 -19.93
N PHE A 116 -7.67 -16.83 -20.76
CA PHE A 116 -7.20 -15.54 -21.31
C PHE A 116 -8.08 -15.00 -22.45
N LEU A 117 -9.11 -15.74 -22.88
CA LEU A 117 -10.06 -15.29 -23.90
C LEU A 117 -11.30 -14.68 -23.26
N THR A 118 -11.76 -13.58 -23.84
CA THR A 118 -13.05 -12.96 -23.51
C THR A 118 -14.00 -13.04 -24.70
N ARG A 119 -15.30 -13.13 -24.40
CA ARG A 119 -16.34 -13.06 -25.41
C ARG A 119 -16.63 -11.60 -25.71
N LEU A 120 -16.53 -11.22 -26.98
CA LEU A 120 -16.90 -9.90 -27.45
C LEU A 120 -18.14 -10.00 -28.34
N GLU A 121 -18.95 -8.96 -28.33
CA GLU A 121 -20.13 -8.83 -29.19
C GLU A 121 -20.03 -7.50 -29.93
N LEU A 122 -20.16 -7.54 -31.24
CA LEU A 122 -20.26 -6.35 -32.08
C LEU A 122 -21.74 -6.21 -32.46
N PRO A 123 -22.49 -5.31 -31.80
CA PRO A 123 -23.91 -5.16 -32.04
C PRO A 123 -24.20 -4.69 -33.46
N SER A 124 -25.37 -5.07 -33.97
CA SER A 124 -25.89 -4.58 -35.25
C SER A 124 -25.94 -3.05 -35.29
N GLY A 125 -25.56 -2.48 -36.43
CA GLY A 125 -25.57 -1.04 -36.68
C GLY A 125 -24.50 -0.21 -35.96
N VAL A 126 -23.69 -0.78 -35.06
CA VAL A 126 -22.78 0.01 -34.21
C VAL A 126 -21.65 0.74 -34.97
N ILE A 127 -21.33 0.31 -36.19
CA ILE A 127 -20.31 0.93 -37.05
C ILE A 127 -20.91 2.07 -37.89
N ASP A 128 -22.14 1.87 -38.34
CA ASP A 128 -22.92 2.81 -39.13
C ASP A 128 -24.41 2.46 -38.95
N PHE A 129 -25.13 3.30 -38.20
CA PHE A 129 -26.54 3.08 -37.89
C PHE A 129 -27.44 3.28 -39.10
N GLU A 130 -27.08 4.18 -40.01
CA GLU A 130 -27.87 4.45 -41.22
C GLU A 130 -27.79 3.25 -42.18
N LYS A 131 -26.59 2.71 -42.36
CA LYS A 131 -26.35 1.54 -43.22
C LYS A 131 -26.54 0.20 -42.52
N ASN A 132 -26.84 0.21 -41.23
CA ASN A 132 -26.93 -0.97 -40.36
C ASN A 132 -25.70 -1.89 -40.50
N ILE A 133 -24.52 -1.37 -40.16
CA ILE A 133 -23.25 -2.12 -40.22
C ILE A 133 -22.78 -2.45 -38.79
N PRO A 134 -22.51 -3.72 -38.44
CA PRO A 134 -22.87 -4.93 -39.20
C PRO A 134 -24.40 -5.13 -39.22
N GLY A 135 -24.91 -5.88 -40.20
CA GLY A 135 -26.36 -6.11 -40.35
C GLY A 135 -26.99 -6.98 -39.27
N THR A 136 -26.18 -7.70 -38.49
CA THR A 136 -26.58 -8.57 -37.38
C THR A 136 -25.49 -8.55 -36.32
N ASP A 137 -25.84 -8.91 -35.08
CA ASP A 137 -24.85 -9.03 -34.01
C ASP A 137 -23.79 -10.09 -34.36
N VAL A 138 -22.52 -9.71 -34.23
CA VAL A 138 -21.39 -10.61 -34.52
C VAL A 138 -20.68 -10.95 -33.22
N THR A 139 -20.62 -12.23 -32.88
CA THR A 139 -19.84 -12.69 -31.73
C THR A 139 -18.38 -12.86 -32.15
N LEU A 140 -17.49 -12.13 -31.49
CA LEU A 140 -16.04 -12.12 -31.71
C LEU A 140 -15.31 -12.69 -30.49
N ILE A 141 -14.00 -12.85 -30.63
CA ILE A 141 -13.13 -13.22 -29.52
C ILE A 141 -12.10 -12.13 -29.26
N GLY A 142 -11.92 -11.80 -27.98
CA GLY A 142 -10.89 -10.91 -27.51
C GLY A 142 -9.88 -11.65 -26.63
N THR A 143 -8.72 -11.06 -26.46
CA THR A 143 -7.71 -11.48 -25.48
C THR A 143 -7.61 -10.42 -24.40
N THR A 144 -7.61 -10.83 -23.14
CA THR A 144 -7.21 -9.92 -22.06
C THR A 144 -5.68 -9.85 -22.00
N SER A 145 -5.15 -8.72 -21.55
CA SER A 145 -3.72 -8.60 -21.24
C SER A 145 -3.53 -8.19 -19.80
N SER A 146 -2.66 -8.92 -19.14
CA SER A 146 -2.32 -8.72 -17.73
C SER A 146 -1.03 -7.92 -17.62
N ILE A 147 -1.01 -6.96 -16.69
CA ILE A 147 0.23 -6.30 -16.31
C ILE A 147 0.86 -7.02 -15.12
N LEU A 148 2.04 -7.59 -15.38
CA LEU A 148 2.87 -8.27 -14.40
C LEU A 148 3.85 -7.27 -13.77
N VAL A 149 3.95 -7.33 -12.44
CA VAL A 149 4.89 -6.53 -11.66
C VAL A 149 5.69 -7.51 -10.81
N ARG A 150 6.99 -7.26 -10.63
CA ARG A 150 7.83 -8.07 -9.76
C ARG A 150 7.43 -7.90 -8.29
N GLY A 151 7.65 -8.94 -7.49
CA GLY A 151 7.29 -8.95 -6.06
C GLY A 151 8.10 -7.98 -5.20
N ASP A 152 9.22 -7.44 -5.70
CA ASP A 152 10.09 -6.47 -5.01
C ASP A 152 9.66 -5.01 -5.23
N VAL A 153 8.65 -4.75 -6.08
CA VAL A 153 8.22 -3.38 -6.38
C VAL A 153 7.50 -2.76 -5.19
N HIS A 154 7.86 -1.52 -4.87
CA HIS A 154 7.30 -0.79 -3.74
C HIS A 154 5.76 -0.70 -3.86
N PRO A 155 4.98 -1.05 -2.81
CA PRO A 155 3.51 -1.08 -2.86
C PRO A 155 2.85 0.21 -3.34
N GLY A 156 3.45 1.36 -3.03
CA GLY A 156 2.95 2.65 -3.50
C GLY A 156 3.01 2.82 -5.03
N ILE A 157 4.00 2.25 -5.70
CA ILE A 157 4.09 2.26 -7.18
C ILE A 157 2.99 1.37 -7.77
N ILE A 158 2.75 0.21 -7.15
CA ILE A 158 1.68 -0.71 -7.54
C ILE A 158 0.33 0.00 -7.46
N GLY A 159 0.08 0.77 -6.40
CA GLY A 159 -1.14 1.58 -6.27
C GLY A 159 -1.27 2.68 -7.34
N LEU A 160 -0.18 3.36 -7.70
CA LEU A 160 -0.17 4.36 -8.78
C LEU A 160 -0.46 3.73 -10.14
N LEU A 161 0.16 2.58 -10.41
CA LEU A 161 -0.08 1.82 -11.63
C LEU A 161 -1.53 1.35 -11.69
N ALA A 162 -2.07 0.82 -10.58
CA ALA A 162 -3.46 0.40 -10.50
C ALA A 162 -4.42 1.55 -10.80
N ARG A 163 -4.15 2.75 -10.27
CA ARG A 163 -4.92 3.97 -10.56
C ARG A 163 -4.87 4.36 -12.03
N ALA A 164 -3.68 4.43 -12.61
CA ALA A 164 -3.51 4.76 -14.03
C ALA A 164 -4.25 3.76 -14.93
N LEU A 165 -4.28 2.48 -14.54
CA LEU A 165 -5.00 1.45 -15.29
C LEU A 165 -6.52 1.61 -15.22
N VAL A 166 -7.09 2.00 -14.08
CA VAL A 166 -8.51 2.36 -14.00
C VAL A 166 -8.79 3.58 -14.88
N GLU A 167 -8.00 4.63 -14.72
CA GLU A 167 -8.21 5.90 -15.42
C GLU A 167 -8.19 5.73 -16.95
N VAL A 168 -7.29 4.89 -17.47
CA VAL A 168 -7.16 4.65 -18.92
C VAL A 168 -8.13 3.60 -19.47
N ASN A 169 -8.51 2.59 -18.68
CA ASN A 169 -9.25 1.43 -19.20
C ASN A 169 -10.71 1.33 -18.75
N SER A 170 -11.18 2.22 -17.87
CA SER A 170 -12.57 2.20 -17.40
C SER A 170 -13.57 2.93 -18.30
N GLU A 171 -13.12 3.57 -19.37
CA GLU A 171 -14.00 4.21 -20.35
C GLU A 171 -14.92 3.18 -21.04
N PRO A 172 -16.20 3.51 -21.25
CA PRO A 172 -17.10 2.63 -21.97
C PRO A 172 -16.70 2.59 -23.45
N GLY A 173 -16.89 1.43 -24.08
CA GLY A 173 -16.66 1.26 -25.51
C GLY A 173 -17.65 0.29 -26.12
N VAL A 174 -17.56 0.06 -27.43
CA VAL A 174 -18.46 -0.88 -28.13
C VAL A 174 -18.44 -2.29 -27.52
N PHE A 175 -17.29 -2.69 -26.98
CA PHE A 175 -17.04 -4.03 -26.47
C PHE A 175 -16.95 -4.14 -24.94
N GLN A 176 -17.04 -3.02 -24.22
CA GLN A 176 -16.84 -3.00 -22.78
C GLN A 176 -17.75 -1.96 -22.11
N GLN A 177 -18.30 -2.33 -20.95
CA GLN A 177 -19.08 -1.42 -20.13
C GLN A 177 -18.18 -0.52 -19.29
N PHE A 178 -18.74 0.61 -18.83
CA PHE A 178 -18.04 1.51 -17.92
C PHE A 178 -17.62 0.76 -16.65
N GLY A 179 -16.33 0.85 -16.30
CA GLY A 179 -15.76 0.19 -15.13
C GLY A 179 -15.69 -1.34 -15.21
N GLU A 180 -15.94 -1.95 -16.38
CA GLU A 180 -15.75 -3.40 -16.59
C GLU A 180 -14.27 -3.77 -16.50
N PHE A 181 -13.41 -2.90 -17.03
CA PHE A 181 -11.96 -3.03 -16.92
C PHE A 181 -11.36 -1.91 -16.05
N PRO A 182 -10.30 -2.23 -15.30
CA PRO A 182 -9.59 -3.50 -15.29
C PRO A 182 -10.14 -4.53 -14.27
N THR A 183 -10.11 -5.83 -14.61
CA THR A 183 -10.66 -6.90 -13.73
C THR A 183 -9.64 -7.40 -12.70
N GLN A 184 -10.15 -7.86 -11.55
CA GLN A 184 -9.36 -8.34 -10.41
C GLN A 184 -9.07 -9.86 -10.44
N THR A 185 -9.76 -10.58 -11.32
CA THR A 185 -9.71 -12.05 -11.40
C THR A 185 -8.85 -12.49 -12.57
N ASP A 186 -7.58 -12.76 -12.29
CA ASP A 186 -6.65 -13.43 -13.21
C ASP A 186 -6.56 -14.93 -12.83
N PRO A 187 -6.85 -15.87 -13.75
CA PRO A 187 -6.75 -17.30 -13.50
C PRO A 187 -5.30 -17.83 -13.54
N GLU A 188 -4.34 -17.08 -14.09
CA GLU A 188 -2.95 -17.49 -14.30
C GLU A 188 -2.02 -17.00 -13.18
N TYR A 189 -2.31 -15.83 -12.57
CA TYR A 189 -1.42 -15.23 -11.56
C TYR A 189 -2.16 -14.54 -10.40
N PRO A 190 -1.60 -14.58 -9.17
CA PRO A 190 -2.21 -13.90 -8.04
C PRO A 190 -2.12 -12.38 -8.15
N MET A 191 -3.13 -11.70 -7.61
CA MET A 191 -3.17 -10.25 -7.53
C MET A 191 -2.28 -9.72 -6.40
N ALA A 192 -1.57 -8.61 -6.64
CA ALA A 192 -0.82 -7.93 -5.59
C ALA A 192 -1.78 -7.32 -4.56
N GLU A 193 -1.50 -7.52 -3.26
CA GLU A 193 -2.37 -7.08 -2.15
C GLU A 193 -2.68 -5.58 -2.20
N SER A 194 -1.66 -4.76 -2.47
CA SER A 194 -1.81 -3.30 -2.62
C SER A 194 -2.70 -2.88 -3.80
N ALA A 195 -2.76 -3.68 -4.86
CA ALA A 195 -3.66 -3.46 -5.97
C ALA A 195 -5.09 -3.88 -5.58
N HIS A 196 -5.24 -5.03 -4.92
CA HIS A 196 -6.53 -5.53 -4.45
C HIS A 196 -7.22 -4.53 -3.51
N ASP A 197 -6.48 -3.97 -2.55
CA ASP A 197 -7.00 -2.92 -1.65
C ASP A 197 -7.48 -1.68 -2.40
N PHE A 198 -6.74 -1.27 -3.44
CA PHE A 198 -7.11 -0.13 -4.28
C PHE A 198 -8.41 -0.38 -5.06
N TYR A 199 -8.58 -1.55 -5.69
CA TYR A 199 -9.80 -1.83 -6.45
C TYR A 199 -11.02 -2.07 -5.56
N LYS A 200 -10.85 -2.60 -4.34
CA LYS A 200 -11.95 -2.85 -3.42
C LYS A 200 -12.42 -1.59 -2.69
N ASN A 201 -11.47 -0.80 -2.18
CA ASN A 201 -11.77 0.32 -1.28
C ASN A 201 -11.55 1.69 -1.92
N GLY A 202 -11.09 1.74 -3.17
CA GLY A 202 -10.64 2.97 -3.81
C GLY A 202 -9.32 3.49 -3.24
N PRO A 203 -8.85 4.67 -3.69
CA PRO A 203 -7.71 5.33 -3.07
C PRO A 203 -8.00 5.58 -1.58
N SER A 204 -7.06 5.23 -0.70
CA SER A 204 -7.24 5.44 0.74
C SER A 204 -7.56 6.92 1.04
N LEU A 205 -8.38 7.19 2.06
CA LEU A 205 -8.72 8.57 2.46
C LEU A 205 -7.48 9.45 2.68
N LEU A 206 -6.37 8.84 3.11
CA LEU A 206 -5.06 9.49 3.25
C LEU A 206 -4.45 9.87 1.89
N GLN A 207 -4.56 9.02 0.85
CA GLN A 207 -4.11 9.34 -0.51
C GLN A 207 -4.92 10.45 -1.20
N ARG A 208 -6.13 10.77 -0.71
CA ARG A 208 -6.99 11.82 -1.28
C ARG A 208 -6.57 13.23 -0.85
N TYR A 209 -5.87 13.37 0.28
CA TYR A 209 -5.51 14.68 0.86
C TYR A 209 -4.03 14.83 1.26
N LEU A 210 -3.25 13.75 1.38
CA LEU A 210 -1.82 13.82 1.73
C LEU A 210 -0.92 13.53 0.51
N PRO A 211 0.21 14.25 0.38
CA PRO A 211 1.27 13.90 -0.56
C PRO A 211 1.78 12.46 -0.34
N PHE A 212 2.10 11.77 -1.44
CA PHE A 212 2.42 10.33 -1.46
C PHE A 212 3.47 9.89 -0.43
N TRP A 213 4.51 10.70 -0.19
CA TRP A 213 5.57 10.32 0.76
C TRP A 213 5.01 10.08 2.16
N VAL A 214 4.05 10.91 2.61
CA VAL A 214 3.54 10.86 3.99
C VAL A 214 2.78 9.56 4.26
N THR A 215 2.02 9.06 3.28
CA THR A 215 1.13 7.89 3.47
C THR A 215 1.86 6.60 3.85
N SER A 216 3.04 6.37 3.29
CA SER A 216 3.83 5.16 3.57
C SER A 216 4.51 5.17 4.95
N TYR A 217 4.76 6.37 5.50
CA TYR A 217 5.41 6.53 6.81
C TYR A 217 4.43 6.68 7.96
N VAL A 218 3.20 7.18 7.73
CA VAL A 218 2.22 7.44 8.82
C VAL A 218 1.98 6.20 9.68
N ARG A 219 1.79 5.03 9.06
CA ARG A 219 1.52 3.79 9.83
C ARG A 219 2.71 3.39 10.69
N LYS A 220 3.94 3.60 10.21
CA LYS A 220 5.18 3.32 10.94
C LYS A 220 5.41 4.37 12.05
N ILE A 221 5.19 5.64 11.76
CA ILE A 221 5.31 6.75 12.72
C ILE A 221 4.29 6.59 13.85
N LEU A 222 3.05 6.21 13.56
CA LEU A 222 2.03 5.99 14.57
C LEU A 222 2.41 4.83 15.51
N ALA A 223 2.91 3.72 14.97
CA ALA A 223 3.40 2.60 15.77
C ALA A 223 4.54 3.03 16.69
N VAL A 224 5.53 3.77 16.17
CA VAL A 224 6.64 4.32 16.97
C VAL A 224 6.12 5.30 18.03
N LEU A 225 5.19 6.17 17.69
CA LEU A 225 4.61 7.15 18.61
C LEU A 225 3.90 6.44 19.77
N VAL A 226 3.11 5.40 19.50
CA VAL A 226 2.46 4.58 20.53
C VAL A 226 3.51 3.92 21.43
N THR A 227 4.58 3.37 20.87
CA THR A 227 5.69 2.81 21.67
C THR A 227 6.37 3.86 22.55
N VAL A 228 6.64 5.05 22.01
CA VAL A 228 7.24 6.15 22.76
C VAL A 228 6.32 6.62 23.88
N ILE A 229 5.02 6.78 23.62
CA ILE A 229 4.03 7.17 24.64
C ILE A 229 3.94 6.11 25.73
N ALA A 230 3.93 4.82 25.38
CA ALA A 230 3.89 3.72 26.33
C ALA A 230 5.08 3.71 27.30
N ILE A 231 6.25 4.23 26.89
CA ILE A 231 7.44 4.39 27.73
C ILE A 231 7.42 5.74 28.47
N ALA A 232 7.01 6.81 27.81
CA ALA A 232 7.01 8.16 28.38
C ALA A 232 6.06 8.27 29.58
N VAL A 233 4.84 7.74 29.47
CA VAL A 233 3.82 7.79 30.54
C VAL A 233 4.33 7.22 31.88
N PRO A 234 4.90 6.00 31.95
CA PRO A 234 5.48 5.51 33.19
C PRO A 234 6.65 6.39 33.64
N VAL A 235 7.58 6.79 32.77
CA VAL A 235 8.70 7.64 33.17
C VAL A 235 8.23 8.94 33.83
N PHE A 236 7.29 9.66 33.23
CA PHE A 236 6.74 10.90 33.79
C PHE A 236 5.94 10.68 35.09
N SER A 237 5.28 9.53 35.25
CA SER A 237 4.51 9.23 36.47
C SER A 237 5.37 8.71 37.64
N TYR A 238 6.47 8.01 37.36
CA TYR A 238 7.38 7.46 38.38
C TYR A 238 8.50 8.42 38.76
N ALA A 239 8.98 9.28 37.85
CA ALA A 239 10.03 10.28 38.12
C ALA A 239 9.76 11.14 39.38
N PRO A 240 8.58 11.77 39.58
CA PRO A 240 8.33 12.58 40.77
C PRO A 240 8.31 11.74 42.06
N LYS A 241 7.84 10.48 42.00
CA LYS A 241 7.81 9.57 43.16
C LYS A 241 9.20 9.17 43.61
N VAL A 242 10.08 8.82 42.65
CA VAL A 242 11.48 8.47 42.93
C VAL A 242 12.24 9.68 43.47
N TYR A 243 12.02 10.86 42.88
CA TYR A 243 12.63 12.10 43.34
C TYR A 243 12.27 12.41 44.81
N LEU A 244 10.99 12.33 45.18
CA LEU A 244 10.55 12.52 46.57
C LEU A 244 11.15 11.48 47.53
N LEU A 245 11.36 10.24 47.08
CA LEU A 245 11.95 9.18 47.89
C LEU A 245 13.43 9.44 48.19
N VAL A 246 14.19 9.91 47.20
CA VAL A 246 15.59 10.33 47.40
C VAL A 246 15.66 11.51 48.37
N LEU A 247 14.80 12.51 48.19
CA LEU A 247 14.76 13.70 49.05
C LEU A 247 14.42 13.35 50.51
N ARG A 248 13.40 12.51 50.75
CA ARG A 248 13.04 12.04 52.10
C ARG A 248 14.19 11.31 52.79
N ARG A 249 14.91 10.45 52.07
CA ARG A 249 16.07 9.74 52.63
C ARG A 249 17.18 10.69 53.05
N HIS A 250 17.44 11.73 52.25
CA HIS A 250 18.46 12.72 52.55
C HIS A 250 18.09 13.58 53.77
N ILE A 251 16.84 14.06 53.84
CA ILE A 251 16.35 14.84 55.00
C ILE A 251 16.38 14.00 56.29
N LEU A 252 15.95 12.74 56.23
CA LEU A 252 16.00 11.84 57.40
C LEU A 252 17.43 11.60 57.89
N LYS A 253 18.41 11.57 56.99
CA LYS A 253 19.83 11.46 57.37
C LYS A 253 20.28 12.69 58.17
N LEU A 254 19.99 13.89 57.67
CA LEU A 254 20.32 15.15 58.35
C LEU A 254 19.62 15.26 59.71
N TYR A 255 18.36 14.80 59.81
CA TYR A 255 17.62 14.78 61.07
C TYR A 255 18.25 13.82 62.10
N ARG A 256 18.79 12.69 61.66
CA ARG A 256 19.53 11.76 62.54
C ARG A 256 20.82 12.39 63.06
N GLU A 257 21.58 13.05 62.18
CA GLU A 257 22.81 13.76 62.56
C GLU A 257 22.50 14.88 63.58
N LEU A 258 21.44 15.66 63.35
CA LEU A 258 20.98 16.68 64.30
C LEU A 258 20.59 16.09 65.66
N ARG A 259 19.86 14.97 65.66
CA ARG A 259 19.42 14.31 66.90
C ARG A 259 20.59 13.81 67.74
N VAL A 260 21.69 13.36 67.11
CA VAL A 260 22.91 12.97 67.81
C VAL A 260 23.50 14.18 68.53
N VAL A 261 23.59 15.34 67.87
CA VAL A 261 24.05 16.61 68.47
C VAL A 261 23.13 17.02 69.64
N GLU A 262 21.80 16.96 69.47
CA GLU A 262 20.85 17.26 70.55
C GLU A 262 20.96 16.34 71.76
N SER A 263 21.14 15.02 71.54
CA SER A 263 21.29 14.05 72.63
C SER A 263 22.62 14.16 73.39
N GLY A 264 23.65 14.71 72.75
CA GLY A 264 24.97 14.95 73.34
C GLY A 264 25.03 16.20 74.23
N LEU A 265 24.04 17.10 74.11
CA LEU A 265 23.94 18.34 74.88
C LEU A 265 23.38 18.07 76.29
N GLN A 266 24.27 17.84 77.26
CA GLN A 266 23.94 17.67 78.68
C GLN A 266 24.45 18.86 79.52
N PRO A 267 23.77 19.25 80.61
CA PRO A 267 24.26 20.27 81.53
C PRO A 267 25.58 19.82 82.21
N GLY A 268 26.60 20.68 82.21
CA GLY A 268 27.92 20.41 82.81
C GLY A 268 29.06 20.06 81.85
N LEU A 269 28.85 20.22 80.54
CA LEU A 269 29.90 20.01 79.50
C LEU A 269 31.00 21.08 79.58
N SER A 270 32.23 20.69 79.24
CA SER A 270 33.37 21.62 79.14
C SER A 270 33.27 22.51 77.89
N ALA A 271 33.88 23.70 77.93
CA ALA A 271 33.88 24.64 76.81
C ALA A 271 34.45 24.03 75.50
N ALA A 272 35.43 23.14 75.60
CA ALA A 272 35.99 22.42 74.45
C ALA A 272 35.00 21.42 73.84
N GLN A 273 34.19 20.75 74.66
CA GLN A 273 33.14 19.84 74.18
C GLN A 273 31.97 20.61 73.55
N LEU A 274 31.60 21.76 74.11
CA LEU A 274 30.57 22.64 73.53
C LEU A 274 31.00 23.21 72.17
N ALA A 275 32.28 23.55 71.98
CA ALA A 275 32.82 23.99 70.70
C ALA A 275 32.78 22.87 69.62
N GLY A 276 32.99 21.61 70.01
CA GLY A 276 32.84 20.46 69.10
C GLY A 276 31.40 20.28 68.60
N TYR A 277 30.42 20.38 69.51
CA TYR A 277 29.01 20.32 69.13
C TYR A 277 28.55 21.53 68.29
N GLN A 278 29.20 22.69 68.45
CA GLN A 278 28.96 23.85 67.59
C GLN A 278 29.41 23.61 66.15
N ASP A 279 30.60 23.05 65.94
CA ASP A 279 31.10 22.72 64.59
C ASP A 279 30.25 21.64 63.92
N ASP A 280 29.79 20.64 64.67
CA ASP A 280 28.89 19.60 64.16
C ASP A 280 27.50 20.14 63.80
N LEU A 281 26.97 21.10 64.57
CA LEU A 281 25.73 21.80 64.23
C LEU A 281 25.89 22.64 62.95
N ASP A 282 27.01 23.33 62.78
CA ASP A 282 27.29 24.14 61.59
C ASP A 282 27.58 23.30 60.33
N LYS A 283 28.02 22.04 60.48
CA LYS A 283 28.08 21.06 59.38
C LYS A 283 26.68 20.66 58.91
N VAL A 284 25.77 20.34 59.85
CA VAL A 284 24.38 19.99 59.52
C VAL A 284 23.65 21.17 58.89
N ASP A 285 23.88 22.40 59.39
CA ASP A 285 23.30 23.62 58.83
C ASP A 285 23.75 23.87 57.37
N ARG A 286 25.06 23.76 57.10
CA ARG A 286 25.61 23.88 55.73
C ARG A 286 25.06 22.81 54.79
N ALA A 287 24.99 21.56 55.23
CA ALA A 287 24.45 20.46 54.42
C ALA A 287 22.95 20.65 54.12
N SER A 288 22.18 21.23 55.04
CA SER A 288 20.77 21.55 54.81
C SER A 288 20.57 22.64 53.75
N SER A 289 21.49 23.59 53.62
CA SER A 289 21.36 24.78 52.75
C SER A 289 21.34 24.48 51.24
N VAL A 290 21.88 23.31 50.84
CA VAL A 290 21.98 22.86 49.43
C VAL A 290 20.69 22.19 48.94
N LEU A 291 19.69 22.01 49.80
CA LEU A 291 18.44 21.34 49.43
C LEU A 291 17.61 22.19 48.45
N PRO A 292 17.25 21.67 47.25
CA PRO A 292 16.58 22.46 46.21
C PRO A 292 15.17 22.94 46.57
N MET A 293 14.50 22.31 47.53
CA MET A 293 13.11 22.61 47.91
C MET A 293 13.04 23.29 49.27
N ARG A 294 13.26 24.61 49.28
CA ARG A 294 13.01 25.49 50.44
C ARG A 294 11.52 25.63 50.81
N HIS A 295 10.62 24.88 50.18
CA HIS A 295 9.16 25.04 50.30
C HIS A 295 8.45 23.76 50.79
N SER A 296 9.19 22.72 51.20
CA SER A 296 8.57 21.52 51.77
C SER A 296 8.45 21.64 53.30
N ASP A 297 7.33 21.20 53.87
CA ASP A 297 7.08 21.20 55.32
C ASP A 297 8.20 20.51 56.12
N LEU A 298 8.85 19.50 55.52
CA LEU A 298 9.97 18.76 56.10
C LEU A 298 11.26 19.59 56.21
N PHE A 299 11.47 20.54 55.30
CA PHE A 299 12.63 21.43 55.36
C PHE A 299 12.44 22.50 56.43
N PHE A 300 11.24 23.08 56.53
CA PHE A 300 10.92 24.07 57.54
C PHE A 300 11.02 23.52 58.97
N SER A 301 10.55 22.29 59.21
CA SER A 301 10.66 21.65 60.53
C SER A 301 12.11 21.36 60.92
N LEU A 302 12.94 20.87 59.99
CA LEU A 302 14.38 20.68 60.23
C LEU A 302 15.05 22.01 60.59
N ARG A 303 14.74 23.08 59.86
CA ARG A 303 15.31 24.41 60.12
C ARG A 303 14.92 24.94 61.50
N ALA A 304 13.65 24.83 61.86
CA ALA A 304 13.16 25.23 63.17
C ALA A 304 13.88 24.48 64.30
N HIS A 305 14.12 23.17 64.14
CA HIS A 305 14.89 22.39 65.12
C HIS A 305 16.34 22.82 65.21
N ILE A 306 17.04 23.06 64.09
CA ILE A 306 18.42 23.58 64.09
C ILE A 306 18.51 24.90 64.86
N ASP A 307 17.57 25.82 64.63
CA ASP A 307 17.54 27.13 65.29
C ASP A 307 17.24 27.00 66.80
N LEU A 308 16.38 26.06 67.22
CA LEU A 308 16.14 25.73 68.63
C LEU A 308 17.38 25.13 69.30
N THR A 309 18.05 24.18 68.67
CA THR A 309 19.30 23.58 69.19
C THR A 309 20.39 24.62 69.33
N ARG A 310 20.53 25.52 68.33
CA ARG A 310 21.48 26.65 68.37
C ARG A 310 21.20 27.59 69.54
N THR A 311 19.93 27.85 69.83
CA THR A 311 19.52 28.68 70.97
C THR A 311 19.87 28.01 72.30
N ARG A 312 19.61 26.70 72.44
CA ARG A 312 20.01 25.93 73.63
C ARG A 312 21.51 25.87 73.84
N LEU A 313 22.29 25.69 72.76
CA LEU A 313 23.74 25.68 72.80
C LEU A 313 24.29 27.03 73.31
N ARG A 314 23.73 28.15 72.86
CA ARG A 314 24.09 29.50 73.35
C ARG A 314 23.81 29.65 74.84
N VAL A 315 22.65 29.23 75.31
CA VAL A 315 22.30 29.26 76.75
C VAL A 315 23.28 28.42 77.58
N LEU A 316 23.71 27.25 77.09
CA LEU A 316 24.69 26.42 77.78
C LEU A 316 26.11 26.98 77.73
N LEU A 317 26.49 27.66 76.66
CA LEU A 317 27.76 28.40 76.56
C LEU A 317 27.79 29.60 77.53
N ASP A 318 26.68 30.31 77.68
CA ASP A 318 26.54 31.44 78.62
C ASP A 318 26.50 30.98 80.09
N ALA A 319 25.99 29.77 80.35
CA ALA A 319 25.93 29.14 81.68
C ALA A 319 27.23 28.38 82.05
N ALA A 320 28.11 28.11 81.08
CA ALA A 320 29.41 27.50 81.35
C ALA A 320 30.30 28.52 82.08
N PRO A 321 30.88 28.19 83.24
CA PRO A 321 31.73 29.12 83.97
C PRO A 321 32.93 29.52 83.10
N GLY A 322 32.96 30.79 82.73
CA GLY A 322 34.05 31.37 81.95
C GLY A 322 35.38 31.28 82.70
N GLN A 323 36.37 30.72 82.03
CA GLN A 323 37.77 31.06 82.17
C GLN A 323 37.90 32.60 82.03
N ARG A 324 37.88 33.32 83.16
CA ARG A 324 38.45 34.66 83.26
C ARG A 324 39.87 34.50 83.77
N ALA A 325 40.82 34.81 82.89
CA ALA A 325 42.26 35.04 83.12
C ALA A 325 43.01 33.94 83.89
#